data_AF-A0A6G8FJT1-F1
#
_entry.id   AF-A0A6G8FJT1-F1
#
_cell.length_a   1.000
_cell.length_b   1.000
_cell.length_c   1.000
_cell.angle_alpha   90.00
_cell.angle_beta   90.00
_cell.angle_gamma   90.00
#
_symmetry.space_group_name_H-M   'P 1'
#
loop_
_entity.id
_entity.type
_entity.pdbx_description
1 polymer ?
#
loop_
_entity_poly.entity_id
_entity_poly.type
_entity_poly.pdbx_seq_one_letter_code
_entity_poly.pdbx_strand_id
1 'polypeptide(L)'
;MEFTTGNEQLALVRALFPDLAETLDSALAERGQGAADRDDRGFDAWLDAEAASLRNGALAGAPFAALGDAESARFEAAFVSARSVALQGKLALPEPEAFAAAGVDLGRLARHLASDATLVPVPAPYGLGAERWGELFRNAAAQPGSPFGASDSLTFAAEVLDGFGILDSVPDPALARVETHSDEAVPLTWTLRLIPATPKPPLLGLGFAHGPHISLPEMLMLQLMRVTTGARPVDTESFTWLAGALAGGRLAARHVFDDSESLVRISCREIGNQGPHLGARPPVG
;
A
#
# COMPACT_ATOMS: atom_id res chain seq x y z
N MET A 1 39.98 11.53 8.40
CA MET A 1 40.10 11.10 9.80
C MET A 1 39.28 9.82 9.89
N GLU A 2 39.94 8.67 9.82
CA GLU A 2 39.28 7.35 9.86
C GLU A 2 38.96 7.03 11.32
N PHE A 3 37.67 6.85 11.64
CA PHE A 3 37.24 6.33 12.94
C PHE A 3 37.24 4.81 12.85
N THR A 4 38.18 4.17 13.52
CA THR A 4 38.56 2.76 13.32
C THR A 4 38.01 1.81 14.39
N THR A 5 37.18 2.27 15.32
CA THR A 5 36.50 1.36 16.27
C THR A 5 35.03 1.75 16.51
N GLY A 6 34.18 0.76 16.79
CA GLY A 6 32.76 0.98 17.10
C GLY A 6 32.51 1.94 18.27
N ASN A 7 33.47 2.04 19.20
CA ASN A 7 33.42 3.02 20.29
C ASN A 7 33.64 4.46 19.84
N GLU A 8 34.44 4.70 18.80
CA GLU A 8 34.65 6.04 18.23
C GLU A 8 33.44 6.51 17.42
N GLN A 9 32.79 5.59 16.72
CA GLN A 9 31.54 5.87 16.01
C GLN A 9 30.39 6.15 16.98
N LEU A 10 30.30 5.39 18.09
CA LEU A 10 29.33 5.65 19.14
C LEU A 10 29.58 7.00 19.84
N ALA A 11 30.85 7.34 20.09
CA ALA A 11 31.24 8.64 20.63
C ALA A 11 30.88 9.80 19.68
N LEU A 12 31.05 9.60 18.37
CA LEU A 12 30.66 10.58 17.35
C LEU A 12 29.13 10.77 17.30
N VAL A 13 28.35 9.69 17.30
CA VAL A 13 26.88 9.76 17.30
C VAL A 13 26.36 10.46 18.56
N ARG A 14 26.95 10.16 19.73
CA ARG A 14 26.63 10.85 20.98
C ARG A 14 27.01 12.32 20.98
N ALA A 15 28.10 12.70 20.30
CA ALA A 15 28.48 14.09 20.14
C ALA A 15 27.58 14.86 19.15
N LEU A 16 27.05 14.18 18.13
CA LEU A 16 26.15 14.77 17.14
C LEU A 16 24.71 14.91 17.65
N PHE A 17 24.27 14.05 18.57
CA PHE A 17 22.91 14.04 19.11
C PHE A 17 22.92 13.91 20.66
N PRO A 18 23.43 14.93 21.38
CA PRO A 18 23.64 14.86 22.83
C PRO A 18 22.32 14.68 23.60
N ASP A 19 21.26 15.37 23.20
CA ASP A 19 19.96 15.30 23.87
C ASP A 19 19.31 13.91 23.76
N LEU A 20 19.52 13.24 22.62
CA LEU A 20 19.04 11.87 22.38
C LEU A 20 19.83 10.86 23.23
N ALA A 21 21.16 11.03 23.31
CA ALA A 21 22.01 10.19 24.13
C ALA A 21 21.66 10.29 25.62
N GLU A 22 21.40 11.50 26.11
CA GLU A 22 21.03 11.77 27.50
C GLU A 22 19.64 11.20 27.84
N THR A 23 18.69 11.29 26.90
CA THR A 23 17.37 10.67 27.04
C THR A 23 17.47 9.14 27.12
N LEU A 24 18.33 8.54 26.29
CA LEU A 24 18.53 7.09 26.21
C LEU A 24 19.27 6.56 27.45
N ASP A 25 20.28 7.28 27.94
CA ASP A 25 20.99 6.97 29.18
C ASP A 25 20.07 7.12 30.41
N SER A 26 19.20 8.12 30.42
CA SER A 26 18.20 8.31 31.48
C SER A 26 17.15 7.19 31.49
N ALA A 27 16.63 6.80 30.32
CA ALA A 27 15.70 5.68 30.19
C ALA A 27 16.33 4.33 30.59
N LEU A 28 17.62 4.14 30.30
CA LEU A 28 18.39 2.97 30.73
C LEU A 28 18.68 2.98 32.24
N ALA A 29 18.91 4.15 32.83
CA ALA A 29 19.12 4.32 34.27
C ALA A 29 17.82 4.09 35.06
N GLU A 30 16.68 4.56 34.57
CA GLU A 30 15.35 4.36 35.18
C GLU A 30 14.90 2.89 35.19
N ARG A 31 15.36 2.09 34.22
CA ARG A 31 15.07 0.64 34.16
C ARG A 31 15.98 -0.24 35.03
N GLY A 32 16.95 0.33 35.74
CA GLY A 32 17.65 -0.32 36.85
C GLY A 32 18.24 -1.70 36.53
N GLN A 33 19.11 -1.82 35.53
CA GLN A 33 19.92 -3.04 35.34
C GLN A 33 21.37 -2.70 34.99
N GLY A 34 22.26 -3.11 35.90
CA GLY A 34 23.71 -3.06 35.72
C GLY A 34 24.16 -3.86 34.48
N ALA A 35 25.24 -3.37 33.88
CA ALA A 35 25.74 -3.71 32.56
C ALA A 35 26.34 -5.13 32.36
N ALA A 36 25.81 -6.18 33.00
CA ALA A 36 26.50 -7.48 33.05
C ALA A 36 25.75 -8.69 32.48
N ASP A 37 24.51 -8.57 32.01
CA ASP A 37 23.84 -9.68 31.31
C ASP A 37 22.72 -9.11 30.43
N ARG A 38 23.07 -8.60 29.25
CA ARG A 38 22.08 -8.25 28.23
C ARG A 38 21.99 -9.40 27.27
N ASP A 39 20.89 -10.13 27.35
CA ASP A 39 20.38 -10.89 26.23
C ASP A 39 20.13 -9.88 25.10
N ASP A 40 21.11 -9.72 24.19
CA ASP A 40 21.11 -8.72 23.10
C ASP A 40 19.79 -8.76 22.30
N ARG A 41 19.15 -9.93 22.23
CA ARG A 41 17.85 -10.13 21.58
C ARG A 41 16.72 -9.33 22.23
N GLY A 42 16.76 -9.16 23.56
CA GLY A 42 15.74 -8.40 24.29
C GLY A 42 15.90 -6.89 24.12
N PHE A 43 17.14 -6.42 23.98
CA PHE A 43 17.43 -5.02 23.67
C PHE A 43 17.05 -4.69 22.23
N ASP A 44 17.45 -5.50 21.26
CA ASP A 44 17.10 -5.32 19.85
C ASP A 44 15.58 -5.36 19.64
N ALA A 45 14.88 -6.33 20.23
CA ALA A 45 13.42 -6.41 20.15
C ALA A 45 12.73 -5.21 20.81
N TRP A 46 13.27 -4.68 21.91
CA TRP A 46 12.77 -3.45 22.51
C TRP A 46 13.05 -2.23 21.63
N LEU A 47 14.24 -2.14 21.03
CA LEU A 47 14.63 -1.04 20.16
C LEU A 47 13.79 -1.02 18.87
N ASP A 48 13.51 -2.19 18.31
CA ASP A 48 12.58 -2.37 17.18
C ASP A 48 11.15 -1.97 17.56
N ALA A 49 10.68 -2.36 18.74
CA ALA A 49 9.36 -1.98 19.24
C ALA A 49 9.25 -0.47 19.50
N GLU A 50 10.28 0.15 20.07
CA GLU A 50 10.34 1.59 20.35
C GLU A 50 10.48 2.39 19.05
N ALA A 51 11.32 1.93 18.11
CA ALA A 51 11.43 2.53 16.78
C ALA A 51 10.13 2.36 15.97
N ALA A 52 9.41 1.25 16.12
CA ALA A 52 8.07 1.09 15.57
C ALA A 52 7.08 2.05 16.24
N SER A 53 7.15 2.22 17.56
CA SER A 53 6.32 3.17 18.31
C SER A 53 6.52 4.61 17.86
N LEU A 54 7.78 5.06 17.74
CA LEU A 54 8.15 6.40 17.29
C LEU A 54 7.75 6.65 15.83
N ARG A 55 7.97 5.67 14.95
CA ARG A 55 7.52 5.72 13.54
C ARG A 55 6.00 5.77 13.40
N ASN A 56 5.27 5.03 14.23
CA ASN A 56 3.81 5.02 14.22
C ASN A 56 3.19 6.20 15.02
N GLY A 57 4.01 7.00 15.71
CA GLY A 57 3.60 8.10 16.57
C GLY A 57 4.23 9.43 16.15
N ALA A 58 5.16 9.94 16.95
CA ALA A 58 5.70 11.30 16.82
C ALA A 58 6.43 11.60 15.49
N LEU A 59 6.95 10.57 14.81
CA LEU A 59 7.69 10.72 13.55
C LEU A 59 6.91 10.26 12.32
N ALA A 60 5.62 9.90 12.46
CA ALA A 60 4.82 9.36 11.35
C ALA A 60 4.77 10.29 10.11
N GLY A 61 4.91 11.61 10.30
CA GLY A 61 4.92 12.60 9.23
C GLY A 61 6.31 13.06 8.76
N ALA A 62 7.39 12.62 9.43
CA ALA A 62 8.76 12.99 9.05
C ALA A 62 9.13 12.66 7.58
N PRO A 63 8.67 11.52 6.99
CA PRO A 63 8.96 11.19 5.59
C PRO A 63 8.35 12.20 4.59
N PHE A 64 7.30 12.90 4.99
CA PHE A 64 6.55 13.84 4.15
C PHE A 64 6.73 15.30 4.55
N ALA A 65 7.59 15.60 5.54
CA ALA A 65 7.77 16.94 6.09
C ALA A 65 8.23 17.99 5.04
N ALA A 66 8.74 17.56 3.88
CA ALA A 66 9.11 18.43 2.77
C ALA A 66 7.92 18.81 1.85
N LEU A 67 6.73 18.21 2.05
CA LEU A 67 5.51 18.50 1.31
C LEU A 67 4.66 19.55 2.05
N GLY A 68 3.63 20.08 1.39
CA GLY A 68 2.65 20.94 2.06
C GLY A 68 1.83 20.16 3.10
N ASP A 69 1.47 20.81 4.21
CA ASP A 69 0.82 20.15 5.36
C ASP A 69 -0.41 19.30 4.98
N ALA A 70 -1.23 19.80 4.05
CA ALA A 70 -2.45 19.11 3.60
C ALA A 70 -2.12 17.84 2.78
N GLU A 71 -1.10 17.91 1.93
CA GLU A 71 -0.64 16.76 1.14
C GLU A 71 0.06 15.73 2.02
N SER A 72 0.89 16.17 2.98
CA SER A 72 1.54 15.30 3.97
C SER A 72 0.52 14.50 4.75
N ALA A 73 -0.52 15.16 5.29
CA ALA A 73 -1.59 14.51 6.02
C ALA A 73 -2.33 13.45 5.18
N ARG A 74 -2.48 13.68 3.86
CA ARG A 74 -3.11 12.71 2.95
C ARG A 74 -2.21 11.51 2.67
N PHE A 75 -0.91 11.71 2.53
CA PHE A 75 0.05 10.61 2.43
C PHE A 75 0.12 9.80 3.73
N GLU A 76 0.19 10.46 4.88
CA GLU A 76 0.18 9.81 6.19
C GLU A 76 -1.08 8.97 6.38
N ALA A 77 -2.26 9.53 6.14
CA ALA A 77 -3.53 8.81 6.25
C ALA A 77 -3.56 7.58 5.32
N ALA A 78 -3.04 7.70 4.10
CA ALA A 78 -2.93 6.58 3.17
C ALA A 78 -1.97 5.50 3.68
N PHE A 79 -0.78 5.86 4.16
CA PHE A 79 0.19 4.90 4.68
C PHE A 79 -0.29 4.24 5.99
N VAL A 80 -1.02 4.95 6.85
CA VAL A 80 -1.68 4.35 8.03
C VAL A 80 -2.71 3.30 7.63
N SER A 81 -3.55 3.62 6.63
CA SER A 81 -4.53 2.68 6.09
C SER A 81 -3.85 1.46 5.48
N ALA A 82 -2.81 1.68 4.66
CA ALA A 82 -2.05 0.62 4.03
C ALA A 82 -1.31 -0.27 5.03
N ARG A 83 -0.74 0.32 6.08
CA ARG A 83 -0.08 -0.40 7.18
C ARG A 83 -1.08 -1.30 7.91
N SER A 84 -2.30 -0.82 8.11
CA SER A 84 -3.37 -1.63 8.72
C SER A 84 -3.71 -2.87 7.88
N VAL A 85 -3.81 -2.72 6.55
CA VAL A 85 -4.00 -3.84 5.62
C VAL A 85 -2.79 -4.77 5.62
N ALA A 86 -1.57 -4.22 5.56
CA ALA A 86 -0.33 -4.98 5.52
C ALA A 86 -0.16 -5.83 6.78
N LEU A 87 -0.43 -5.28 7.97
CA LEU A 87 -0.38 -6.02 9.25
C LEU A 87 -1.35 -7.20 9.26
N GLN A 88 -2.56 -7.05 8.72
CA GLN A 88 -3.54 -8.15 8.61
C GLN A 88 -3.07 -9.26 7.68
N GLY A 89 -2.33 -8.93 6.63
CA GLY A 89 -1.75 -9.88 5.68
C GLY A 89 -0.36 -10.38 6.04
N LYS A 90 0.20 -9.94 7.19
CA LYS A 90 1.61 -10.15 7.56
C LYS A 90 2.57 -9.73 6.44
N LEU A 91 2.30 -8.60 5.81
CA LEU A 91 3.09 -8.01 4.74
C LEU A 91 4.03 -6.94 5.30
N ALA A 92 5.26 -6.91 4.80
CA ALA A 92 6.17 -5.80 5.04
C ALA A 92 5.84 -4.65 4.07
N LEU A 93 5.15 -3.62 4.57
CA LEU A 93 4.94 -2.37 3.81
C LEU A 93 6.27 -1.59 3.77
N PRO A 94 6.79 -1.22 2.59
CA PRO A 94 7.94 -0.34 2.53
C PRO A 94 7.65 1.03 3.14
N GLU A 95 8.64 1.60 3.81
CA GLU A 95 8.56 2.98 4.28
C GLU A 95 8.53 3.96 3.09
N PRO A 96 7.94 5.17 3.24
CA PRO A 96 7.83 6.14 2.15
C PRO A 96 9.16 6.49 1.48
N GLU A 97 10.24 6.55 2.25
CA GLU A 97 11.59 6.82 1.76
C GLU A 97 12.11 5.76 0.81
N ALA A 98 11.68 4.49 0.97
CA ALA A 98 12.05 3.42 0.07
C ALA A 98 11.45 3.65 -1.33
N PHE A 99 10.21 4.17 -1.39
CA PHE A 99 9.59 4.57 -2.66
C PHE A 99 10.33 5.74 -3.30
N ALA A 100 10.70 6.75 -2.51
CA ALA A 100 11.48 7.88 -3.01
C ALA A 100 12.86 7.44 -3.55
N ALA A 101 13.56 6.56 -2.81
CA ALA A 101 14.83 5.98 -3.22
C ALA A 101 14.72 5.11 -4.49
N ALA A 102 13.59 4.43 -4.68
CA ALA A 102 13.27 3.68 -5.89
C ALA A 102 12.87 4.56 -7.09
N GLY A 103 12.77 5.89 -6.91
CA GLY A 103 12.52 6.85 -7.97
C GLY A 103 11.09 7.43 -8.02
N VAL A 104 10.26 7.22 -6.99
CA VAL A 104 8.96 7.90 -6.90
C VAL A 104 9.17 9.39 -6.57
N ASP A 105 8.70 10.28 -7.44
CA ASP A 105 8.69 11.73 -7.19
C ASP A 105 7.50 12.12 -6.30
N LEU A 106 7.69 12.02 -4.97
CA LEU A 106 6.68 12.37 -3.98
C LEU A 106 6.20 13.83 -4.10
N GLY A 107 7.08 14.76 -4.53
CA GLY A 107 6.71 16.16 -4.75
C GLY A 107 5.79 16.35 -5.96
N ARG A 108 6.00 15.59 -7.04
CA ARG A 108 5.08 15.54 -8.18
C ARG A 108 3.74 14.91 -7.79
N LEU A 109 3.74 13.82 -7.04
CA LEU A 109 2.49 13.22 -6.55
C LEU A 109 1.74 14.19 -5.62
N ALA A 110 2.43 14.89 -4.72
CA ALA A 110 1.83 15.92 -3.86
C ALA A 110 1.15 17.03 -4.67
N ARG A 111 1.78 17.53 -5.74
CA ARG A 111 1.16 18.52 -6.65
C ARG A 111 -0.12 18.00 -7.30
N HIS A 112 -0.16 16.73 -7.69
CA HIS A 112 -1.37 16.10 -8.21
C HIS A 112 -2.47 15.99 -7.14
N LEU A 113 -2.12 15.59 -5.91
CA LEU A 113 -3.06 15.60 -4.78
C LEU A 113 -3.63 17.00 -4.53
N ALA A 114 -2.79 18.03 -4.54
CA ALA A 114 -3.21 19.41 -4.34
C ALA A 114 -4.21 19.86 -5.41
N SER A 115 -4.04 19.40 -6.66
CA SER A 115 -4.92 19.73 -7.78
C SER A 115 -6.22 18.89 -7.83
N ASP A 116 -6.23 17.72 -7.20
CA ASP A 116 -7.35 16.78 -7.26
C ASP A 116 -7.57 16.08 -5.90
N ALA A 117 -8.63 16.53 -5.23
CA ALA A 117 -9.06 15.99 -3.93
C ALA A 117 -9.58 14.54 -4.02
N THR A 118 -9.86 14.03 -5.22
CA THR A 118 -10.37 12.66 -5.41
C THR A 118 -9.27 11.61 -5.41
N LEU A 119 -8.02 12.01 -5.58
CA LEU A 119 -6.87 11.12 -5.64
C LEU A 119 -6.48 10.63 -4.23
N VAL A 120 -6.10 9.36 -4.14
CA VAL A 120 -5.58 8.74 -2.92
C VAL A 120 -4.24 8.07 -3.25
N PRO A 121 -3.18 8.29 -2.45
CA PRO A 121 -1.95 7.51 -2.56
C PRO A 121 -2.22 6.04 -2.24
N VAL A 122 -1.81 5.12 -3.10
CA VAL A 122 -2.00 3.68 -2.90
C VAL A 122 -0.66 2.98 -3.07
N PRO A 123 -0.01 2.57 -1.97
CA PRO A 123 1.10 1.62 -2.02
C PRO A 123 0.53 0.21 -2.23
N ALA A 124 0.78 -0.40 -3.37
CA ALA A 124 0.18 -1.70 -3.74
C ALA A 124 1.24 -2.81 -3.86
N PRO A 125 1.02 -3.99 -3.25
CA PRO A 125 1.88 -5.15 -3.40
C PRO A 125 1.48 -6.01 -4.62
N TYR A 126 2.45 -6.33 -5.46
CA TYR A 126 2.31 -7.18 -6.65
C TYR A 126 2.98 -8.53 -6.39
N GLY A 127 2.45 -9.58 -7.01
CA GLY A 127 2.91 -10.97 -6.86
C GLY A 127 2.37 -11.66 -5.61
N LEU A 128 1.28 -11.16 -5.02
CA LEU A 128 0.68 -11.71 -3.81
C LEU A 128 -0.08 -13.02 -4.08
N GLY A 129 -0.69 -13.17 -5.24
CA GLY A 129 -1.51 -14.32 -5.62
C GLY A 129 -2.98 -14.22 -5.17
N ALA A 130 -3.86 -14.92 -5.90
CA ALA A 130 -5.32 -14.83 -5.71
C ALA A 130 -5.78 -15.29 -4.32
N GLU A 131 -5.15 -16.33 -3.78
CA GLU A 131 -5.50 -16.90 -2.47
C GLU A 131 -5.26 -15.90 -1.34
N ARG A 132 -4.07 -15.28 -1.31
CA ARG A 132 -3.69 -14.30 -0.29
C ARG A 132 -4.48 -13.00 -0.41
N TRP A 133 -4.83 -12.57 -1.62
CA TRP A 133 -5.80 -11.48 -1.79
C TRP A 133 -7.17 -11.86 -1.21
N GLY A 134 -7.65 -13.09 -1.45
CA GLY A 134 -8.88 -13.61 -0.86
C GLY A 134 -8.85 -13.62 0.68
N GLU A 135 -7.71 -14.00 1.28
CA GLU A 135 -7.51 -13.96 2.73
C GLU A 135 -7.61 -12.54 3.29
N LEU A 136 -6.95 -11.56 2.65
CA LEU A 136 -7.04 -10.15 3.06
C LEU A 136 -8.47 -9.64 3.06
N PHE A 137 -9.26 -9.98 2.03
CA PHE A 137 -10.66 -9.58 1.94
C PHE A 137 -11.54 -10.28 2.98
N ARG A 138 -11.30 -11.56 3.28
CA ARG A 138 -11.99 -12.26 4.38
C ARG A 138 -11.66 -11.65 5.74
N ASN A 139 -10.40 -11.28 5.97
CA ASN A 139 -9.98 -10.59 7.20
C ASN A 139 -10.63 -9.21 7.32
N ALA A 140 -10.77 -8.48 6.21
CA ALA A 140 -11.50 -7.22 6.18
C ALA A 140 -13.00 -7.39 6.42
N ALA A 141 -13.62 -8.46 5.91
CA ALA A 141 -15.03 -8.78 6.17
C ALA A 141 -15.32 -9.15 7.63
N ALA A 142 -14.35 -9.75 8.32
CA ALA A 142 -14.49 -10.10 9.74
C ALA A 142 -14.48 -8.88 10.68
N GLN A 143 -14.13 -7.68 10.20
CA GLN A 143 -14.10 -6.47 11.02
C GLN A 143 -15.52 -5.94 11.31
N PRO A 144 -15.78 -5.41 12.53
CA PRO A 144 -17.06 -4.79 12.85
C PRO A 144 -17.39 -3.63 11.89
N GLY A 145 -18.60 -3.65 11.33
CA GLY A 145 -19.07 -2.60 10.40
C GLY A 145 -18.50 -2.70 8.98
N SER A 146 -17.84 -3.81 8.64
CA SER A 146 -17.36 -4.06 7.29
C SER A 146 -18.52 -4.11 6.28
N PRO A 147 -18.38 -3.49 5.09
CA PRO A 147 -19.34 -3.59 4.00
C PRO A 147 -19.20 -4.91 3.22
N PHE A 148 -18.23 -5.77 3.56
CA PHE A 148 -18.02 -7.06 2.90
C PHE A 148 -18.78 -8.20 3.60
N GLY A 149 -19.35 -9.10 2.81
CA GLY A 149 -19.96 -10.34 3.28
C GLY A 149 -18.91 -11.33 3.79
N ALA A 150 -19.27 -12.17 4.76
CA ALA A 150 -18.31 -12.96 5.54
C ALA A 150 -17.62 -14.13 4.79
N SER A 151 -18.25 -14.72 3.77
CA SER A 151 -17.71 -15.92 3.09
C SER A 151 -16.99 -15.63 1.77
N ASP A 152 -17.53 -14.72 0.95
CA ASP A 152 -17.11 -14.51 -0.45
C ASP A 152 -16.86 -13.04 -0.78
N SER A 153 -16.10 -12.35 0.08
CA SER A 153 -15.83 -10.91 -0.01
C SER A 153 -15.05 -10.49 -1.28
N LEU A 154 -14.40 -11.44 -1.95
CA LEU A 154 -13.67 -11.26 -3.21
C LEU A 154 -13.88 -12.48 -4.10
N THR A 155 -14.34 -12.25 -5.32
CA THR A 155 -14.58 -13.30 -6.32
C THR A 155 -13.88 -12.99 -7.64
N PHE A 156 -13.34 -14.04 -8.27
CA PHE A 156 -12.67 -13.97 -9.56
C PHE A 156 -13.39 -14.87 -10.57
N ALA A 157 -13.63 -14.37 -11.78
CA ALA A 157 -14.05 -15.22 -12.89
C ALA A 157 -12.95 -16.22 -13.27
N ALA A 158 -13.32 -17.35 -13.88
CA ALA A 158 -12.37 -18.40 -14.25
C ALA A 158 -11.24 -17.88 -15.15
N GLU A 159 -11.57 -17.05 -16.15
CA GLU A 159 -10.59 -16.47 -17.06
C GLU A 159 -9.63 -15.49 -16.37
N VAL A 160 -10.06 -14.88 -15.26
CA VAL A 160 -9.22 -14.03 -14.42
C VAL A 160 -8.24 -14.88 -13.62
N LEU A 161 -8.69 -16.02 -13.09
CA LEU A 161 -7.82 -16.97 -12.37
C LEU A 161 -6.76 -17.57 -13.30
N ASP A 162 -7.15 -17.97 -14.51
CA ASP A 162 -6.23 -18.51 -15.52
C ASP A 162 -5.13 -17.51 -15.90
N GLY A 163 -5.47 -16.22 -15.93
CA GLY A 163 -4.54 -15.14 -16.27
C GLY A 163 -4.05 -14.32 -15.08
N PHE A 164 -4.23 -14.81 -13.84
CA PHE A 164 -4.05 -14.01 -12.64
C PHE A 164 -2.65 -13.41 -12.51
N GLY A 165 -1.62 -14.20 -12.84
CA GLY A 165 -0.23 -13.76 -12.78
C GLY A 165 0.06 -12.53 -13.65
N ILE A 166 -0.66 -12.33 -14.75
CA ILE A 166 -0.53 -11.13 -15.60
C ILE A 166 -1.10 -9.91 -14.89
N LEU A 167 -2.27 -10.06 -14.23
CA LEU A 167 -2.95 -8.96 -13.55
C LEU A 167 -2.26 -8.55 -12.25
N ASP A 168 -1.63 -9.52 -11.58
CA ASP A 168 -0.90 -9.34 -10.33
C ASP A 168 0.57 -8.95 -10.54
N SER A 169 0.96 -8.66 -11.79
CA SER A 169 2.29 -8.15 -12.17
C SER A 169 2.26 -6.64 -12.39
N VAL A 170 3.41 -5.98 -12.18
CA VAL A 170 3.53 -4.53 -12.44
C VAL A 170 3.35 -4.28 -13.95
N PRO A 171 2.33 -3.51 -14.37
CA PRO A 171 1.94 -3.43 -15.78
C PRO A 171 2.92 -2.63 -16.65
N ASP A 172 3.64 -1.68 -16.05
CA ASP A 172 4.60 -0.82 -16.75
C ASP A 172 6.02 -1.02 -16.16
N PRO A 173 6.99 -1.47 -16.97
CA PRO A 173 8.40 -1.55 -16.61
C PRO A 173 9.02 -0.26 -16.08
N ALA A 174 8.51 0.91 -16.48
CA ALA A 174 9.04 2.21 -16.10
C ALA A 174 8.60 2.67 -14.69
N LEU A 175 7.63 1.99 -14.07
CA LEU A 175 7.20 2.33 -12.71
C LEU A 175 8.30 2.01 -11.70
N ALA A 176 8.53 2.94 -10.78
CA ALA A 176 9.40 2.75 -9.62
C ALA A 176 8.89 1.59 -8.74
N ARG A 177 9.82 0.75 -8.28
CA ARG A 177 9.54 -0.52 -7.60
C ARG A 177 10.39 -0.65 -6.35
N VAL A 178 9.75 -1.08 -5.28
CA VAL A 178 10.43 -1.48 -4.05
C VAL A 178 10.21 -2.96 -3.82
N GLU A 179 11.29 -3.73 -3.75
CA GLU A 179 11.21 -5.16 -3.45
C GLU A 179 11.25 -5.39 -1.94
N THR A 180 10.29 -6.14 -1.42
CA THR A 180 10.32 -6.61 -0.03
C THR A 180 10.52 -8.11 -0.01
N HIS A 181 11.49 -8.54 0.79
CA HIS A 181 11.76 -9.95 1.06
C HIS A 181 11.26 -10.26 2.47
N SER A 182 10.54 -11.36 2.62
CA SER A 182 10.25 -11.94 3.94
C SER A 182 10.75 -13.37 3.94
N ASP A 183 11.34 -13.81 5.04
CA ASP A 183 12.07 -15.09 5.16
C ASP A 183 11.27 -16.33 4.75
N GLU A 184 9.94 -16.25 4.71
CA GLU A 184 9.03 -17.38 4.41
C GLU A 184 8.14 -17.16 3.16
N ALA A 185 8.23 -16.02 2.47
CA ALA A 185 7.33 -15.71 1.34
C ALA A 185 8.06 -15.32 0.06
N VAL A 186 7.35 -15.50 -1.06
CA VAL A 186 7.77 -15.01 -2.38
C VAL A 186 8.00 -13.49 -2.29
N PRO A 187 9.11 -12.96 -2.86
CA PRO A 187 9.38 -11.54 -2.84
C PRO A 187 8.23 -10.77 -3.50
N LEU A 188 7.77 -9.73 -2.82
CA LEU A 188 6.72 -8.85 -3.32
C LEU A 188 7.34 -7.59 -3.91
N THR A 189 6.74 -7.12 -5.00
CA THR A 189 7.10 -5.83 -5.59
C THR A 189 6.05 -4.81 -5.19
N TRP A 190 6.45 -3.69 -4.63
CA TRP A 190 5.56 -2.59 -4.26
C TRP A 190 5.71 -1.42 -5.22
N THR A 191 4.59 -0.80 -5.57
CA THR A 191 4.56 0.48 -6.27
C THR A 191 3.72 1.49 -5.50
N LEU A 192 3.98 2.79 -5.66
CA LEU A 192 3.16 3.86 -5.10
C LEU A 192 2.65 4.75 -6.23
N ARG A 193 1.32 4.81 -6.40
CA ARG A 193 0.65 5.70 -7.36
C ARG A 193 -0.56 6.37 -6.73
N LEU A 194 -1.06 7.44 -7.33
CA LEU A 194 -2.31 8.07 -6.94
C LEU A 194 -3.46 7.50 -7.74
N ILE A 195 -4.53 7.11 -7.05
CA ILE A 195 -5.69 6.48 -7.65
C ILE A 195 -6.94 7.33 -7.40
N PRO A 196 -7.77 7.64 -8.41
CA PRO A 196 -9.08 8.24 -8.21
C PRO A 196 -9.97 7.36 -7.33
N ALA A 197 -10.40 7.87 -6.18
CA ALA A 197 -11.21 7.17 -5.18
C ALA A 197 -12.66 7.70 -5.08
N THR A 198 -13.15 8.37 -6.12
CA THR A 198 -14.57 8.72 -6.28
C THR A 198 -15.46 7.47 -6.28
N PRO A 199 -16.75 7.56 -5.93
CA PRO A 199 -17.66 6.40 -5.92
C PRO A 199 -17.76 5.67 -7.27
N LYS A 200 -17.67 6.40 -8.39
CA LYS A 200 -17.68 5.87 -9.76
C LYS A 200 -16.39 6.22 -10.50
N PRO A 201 -16.01 5.48 -11.56
CA PRO A 201 -14.87 5.80 -12.39
C PRO A 201 -15.04 7.23 -12.94
N PRO A 202 -13.98 8.05 -12.95
CA PRO A 202 -14.05 9.42 -13.46
C PRO A 202 -14.35 9.46 -14.96
N LEU A 203 -14.01 8.41 -15.71
CA LEU A 203 -14.23 8.33 -17.15
C LEU A 203 -15.09 7.11 -17.49
N LEU A 204 -16.34 7.32 -17.87
CA LEU A 204 -17.30 6.27 -18.26
C LEU A 204 -17.49 6.19 -19.79
N GLY A 205 -18.02 5.07 -20.27
CA GLY A 205 -18.24 4.80 -21.69
C GLY A 205 -16.96 4.52 -22.47
N LEU A 206 -15.82 4.37 -21.79
CA LEU A 206 -14.54 4.14 -22.43
C LEU A 206 -14.27 2.64 -22.60
N GLY A 207 -13.85 2.27 -23.82
CA GLY A 207 -13.27 0.96 -24.07
C GLY A 207 -11.86 0.83 -23.50
N PHE A 208 -11.37 -0.40 -23.40
CA PHE A 208 -10.06 -0.72 -22.83
C PHE A 208 -8.87 -0.05 -23.56
N ALA A 209 -9.01 0.35 -24.82
CA ALA A 209 -7.93 1.07 -25.53
C ALA A 209 -7.65 2.49 -24.98
N HIS A 210 -8.56 3.09 -24.20
CA HIS A 210 -8.44 4.47 -23.73
C HIS A 210 -7.70 4.60 -22.38
N GLY A 211 -6.72 3.71 -22.13
CA GLY A 211 -5.92 3.73 -20.91
C GLY A 211 -5.08 5.03 -20.74
N PRO A 212 -4.40 5.20 -19.59
CA PRO A 212 -3.93 4.14 -18.70
C PRO A 212 -5.00 3.61 -17.74
N HIS A 213 -4.88 2.33 -17.37
CA HIS A 213 -5.77 1.67 -16.40
C HIS A 213 -5.05 1.41 -15.08
N ILE A 214 -5.82 1.41 -14.00
CA ILE A 214 -5.39 0.92 -12.69
C ILE A 214 -5.11 -0.59 -12.74
N SER A 215 -4.08 -1.07 -12.04
CA SER A 215 -3.81 -2.51 -11.93
C SER A 215 -4.78 -3.21 -10.97
N LEU A 216 -4.79 -4.55 -10.99
CA LEU A 216 -5.56 -5.33 -10.03
C LEU A 216 -5.07 -5.09 -8.58
N PRO A 217 -3.77 -5.19 -8.25
CA PRO A 217 -3.27 -4.91 -6.90
C PRO A 217 -3.65 -3.54 -6.35
N GLU A 218 -3.59 -2.49 -7.16
CA GLU A 218 -3.95 -1.15 -6.72
C GLU A 218 -5.43 -1.00 -6.44
N MET A 219 -6.28 -1.60 -7.28
CA MET A 219 -7.71 -1.59 -7.05
C MET A 219 -8.07 -2.35 -5.77
N LEU A 220 -7.51 -3.54 -5.58
CA LEU A 220 -7.75 -4.36 -4.39
C LEU A 220 -7.24 -3.67 -3.13
N MET A 221 -6.04 -3.10 -3.17
CA MET A 221 -5.48 -2.35 -2.06
C MET A 221 -6.29 -1.10 -1.73
N LEU A 222 -6.75 -0.34 -2.74
CA LEU A 222 -7.63 0.81 -2.53
C LEU A 222 -8.91 0.40 -1.78
N GLN A 223 -9.55 -0.70 -2.18
CA GLN A 223 -10.76 -1.16 -1.51
C GLN A 223 -10.51 -1.53 -0.05
N LEU A 224 -9.45 -2.28 0.23
CA LEU A 224 -9.08 -2.66 1.59
C LEU A 224 -8.74 -1.45 2.45
N MET A 225 -7.93 -0.50 1.94
CA MET A 225 -7.59 0.73 2.65
C MET A 225 -8.85 1.54 3.02
N ARG A 226 -9.80 1.66 2.09
CA ARG A 226 -11.07 2.35 2.35
C ARG A 226 -11.88 1.63 3.43
N VAL A 227 -12.03 0.31 3.34
CA VAL A 227 -12.78 -0.45 4.34
C VAL A 227 -12.14 -0.40 5.72
N THR A 228 -10.80 -0.52 5.81
CA THR A 228 -10.09 -0.40 7.10
C THR A 228 -10.25 0.96 7.78
N THR A 229 -10.61 2.00 7.03
CA THR A 229 -10.89 3.35 7.57
C THR A 229 -12.39 3.64 7.71
N GLY A 230 -13.26 2.64 7.53
CA GLY A 230 -14.70 2.79 7.58
C GLY A 230 -15.32 3.52 6.39
N ALA A 231 -14.54 3.79 5.33
CA ALA A 231 -15.04 4.37 4.10
C ALA A 231 -15.70 3.31 3.22
N ARG A 232 -16.71 3.72 2.43
CA ARG A 232 -17.38 2.82 1.48
C ARG A 232 -16.47 2.40 0.34
N PRO A 233 -16.59 1.16 -0.18
CA PRO A 233 -15.93 0.72 -1.40
C PRO A 233 -16.28 1.60 -2.60
N VAL A 234 -15.42 1.57 -3.63
CA VAL A 234 -15.67 2.24 -4.91
C VAL A 234 -16.32 1.29 -5.92
N ASP A 235 -16.89 1.84 -7.00
CA ASP A 235 -17.48 1.12 -8.14
C ASP A 235 -18.72 0.29 -7.79
N THR A 236 -19.72 0.90 -7.13
CA THR A 236 -20.99 0.24 -6.76
C THR A 236 -21.97 0.05 -7.92
N GLU A 237 -21.91 0.91 -8.94
CA GLU A 237 -22.92 0.98 -10.02
C GLU A 237 -22.30 0.86 -11.43
N SER A 238 -20.98 0.71 -11.50
CA SER A 238 -20.20 0.76 -12.72
C SER A 238 -18.96 -0.09 -12.57
N PHE A 239 -18.38 -0.48 -13.69
CA PHE A 239 -17.20 -1.33 -13.73
C PHE A 239 -15.98 -0.50 -14.14
N THR A 240 -14.84 -0.78 -13.52
CA THR A 240 -13.54 -0.20 -13.91
C THR A 240 -12.71 -1.22 -14.65
N TRP A 241 -12.18 -0.87 -15.82
CA TRP A 241 -11.15 -1.65 -16.50
C TRP A 241 -9.87 -1.75 -15.67
N LEU A 242 -9.27 -2.94 -15.63
CA LEU A 242 -8.01 -3.21 -14.97
C LEU A 242 -6.90 -3.42 -15.99
N ALA A 243 -5.70 -2.92 -15.71
CA ALA A 243 -4.52 -3.10 -16.55
C ALA A 243 -4.18 -4.59 -16.73
N GLY A 244 -3.68 -4.93 -17.92
CA GLY A 244 -3.34 -6.30 -18.32
C GLY A 244 -4.41 -6.91 -19.24
N ALA A 245 -3.94 -7.42 -20.38
CA ALA A 245 -4.80 -8.12 -21.33
C ALA A 245 -4.68 -9.63 -21.12
N LEU A 246 -5.80 -10.34 -21.17
CA LEU A 246 -5.93 -11.76 -20.92
C LEU A 246 -6.29 -12.53 -22.19
N ALA A 247 -6.15 -13.86 -22.12
CA ALA A 247 -6.51 -14.77 -23.21
C ALA A 247 -5.92 -14.33 -24.57
N GLY A 248 -4.61 -14.04 -24.60
CA GLY A 248 -3.90 -13.61 -25.80
C GLY A 248 -4.29 -12.23 -26.32
N GLY A 249 -4.80 -11.35 -25.46
CA GLY A 249 -5.19 -9.98 -25.83
C GLY A 249 -6.66 -9.85 -26.26
N ARG A 250 -7.50 -10.86 -25.96
CA ARG A 250 -8.91 -10.85 -26.35
C ARG A 250 -9.81 -10.29 -25.24
N LEU A 251 -9.44 -10.53 -23.99
CA LEU A 251 -10.19 -10.13 -22.81
C LEU A 251 -9.41 -9.12 -21.99
N ALA A 252 -10.12 -8.27 -21.26
CA ALA A 252 -9.58 -7.46 -20.18
C ALA A 252 -10.39 -7.69 -18.91
N ALA A 253 -9.70 -7.66 -17.77
CA ALA A 253 -10.35 -7.75 -16.48
C ALA A 253 -11.01 -6.42 -16.11
N ARG A 254 -12.07 -6.51 -15.31
CA ARG A 254 -12.78 -5.35 -14.77
C ARG A 254 -13.23 -5.62 -13.35
N HIS A 255 -13.24 -4.56 -12.56
CA HIS A 255 -13.63 -4.53 -11.16
C HIS A 255 -15.02 -3.92 -10.99
N VAL A 256 -15.79 -4.44 -10.03
CA VAL A 256 -16.99 -3.83 -9.47
C VAL A 256 -17.11 -4.24 -8.00
N PHE A 257 -17.65 -3.38 -7.16
CA PHE A 257 -18.16 -3.76 -5.85
C PHE A 257 -19.69 -3.97 -5.95
N ASP A 258 -20.14 -5.20 -5.72
CA ASP A 258 -21.56 -5.54 -5.73
C ASP A 258 -22.13 -5.31 -4.32
N ASP A 259 -22.84 -4.20 -4.12
CA ASP A 259 -23.44 -3.84 -2.83
C ASP A 259 -24.51 -4.86 -2.39
N SER A 260 -25.19 -5.51 -3.35
CA SER A 260 -26.26 -6.47 -3.07
C SER A 260 -25.73 -7.80 -2.57
N GLU A 261 -24.55 -8.21 -3.05
CA GLU A 261 -23.85 -9.41 -2.60
C GLU A 261 -22.74 -9.09 -1.57
N SER A 262 -22.52 -7.81 -1.28
CA SER A 262 -21.48 -7.32 -0.36
C SER A 262 -20.08 -7.85 -0.71
N LEU A 263 -19.71 -7.86 -1.99
CA LEU A 263 -18.44 -8.42 -2.44
C LEU A 263 -17.77 -7.63 -3.56
N VAL A 264 -16.45 -7.77 -3.68
CA VAL A 264 -15.70 -7.32 -4.86
C VAL A 264 -15.69 -8.44 -5.90
N ARG A 265 -16.08 -8.11 -7.13
CA ARG A 265 -16.08 -9.04 -8.25
C ARG A 265 -15.09 -8.58 -9.32
N ILE A 266 -14.16 -9.47 -9.65
CA ILE A 266 -13.24 -9.29 -10.78
C ILE A 266 -13.70 -10.23 -11.89
N SER A 267 -14.20 -9.65 -12.97
CA SER A 267 -14.72 -10.38 -14.14
C SER A 267 -13.99 -9.99 -15.41
N CYS A 268 -14.21 -10.74 -16.49
CA CYS A 268 -13.64 -10.42 -17.80
C CYS A 268 -14.70 -9.84 -18.75
N ARG A 269 -14.23 -9.05 -19.71
CA ARG A 269 -15.02 -8.60 -20.87
C ARG A 269 -14.11 -8.46 -22.08
N GLU A 270 -14.68 -8.55 -23.28
CA GLU A 270 -13.94 -8.31 -24.52
C GLU A 270 -13.42 -6.87 -24.59
N ILE A 271 -12.17 -6.70 -25.02
CA ILE A 271 -11.48 -5.39 -25.09
C ILE A 271 -12.21 -4.37 -25.98
N GLY A 272 -12.91 -4.84 -27.02
CA GLY A 272 -13.69 -4.00 -27.92
C GLY A 272 -15.03 -3.49 -27.34
N ASN A 273 -15.41 -3.93 -26.13
CA ASN A 273 -16.68 -3.54 -25.53
C ASN A 273 -16.63 -2.10 -24.97
N GLN A 274 -17.65 -1.30 -25.28
CA GLN A 274 -17.81 0.09 -24.81
C GLN A 274 -19.19 0.31 -24.18
N GLY A 275 -19.45 -0.38 -23.07
CA GLY A 275 -20.68 -0.19 -22.29
C GLY A 275 -20.69 1.15 -21.54
N PRO A 276 -21.87 1.79 -21.36
CA PRO A 276 -21.96 3.07 -20.64
C PRO A 276 -21.61 2.96 -19.14
N HIS A 277 -21.65 1.75 -18.60
CA HIS A 277 -21.26 1.43 -17.23
C HIS A 277 -19.79 1.01 -17.11
N LEU A 278 -19.05 0.90 -18.21
CA LEU A 278 -17.62 0.58 -18.20
C LEU A 278 -16.82 1.87 -18.22
N GLY A 279 -15.78 1.94 -17.40
CA GLY A 279 -14.96 3.13 -17.30
C GLY A 279 -13.51 2.85 -16.94
N ALA A 280 -12.77 3.93 -16.74
CA ALA A 280 -11.37 3.92 -16.35
C ALA A 280 -11.17 4.80 -15.12
N ARG A 281 -10.23 4.37 -14.26
CA ARG A 281 -9.65 5.16 -13.17
C ARG A 281 -8.16 5.34 -13.48
N PRO A 282 -7.80 6.34 -14.29
CA PRO A 282 -6.41 6.52 -14.71
C PRO A 282 -5.52 6.80 -13.49
N PRO A 283 -4.54 5.93 -13.19
CA PRO A 283 -3.61 6.17 -12.09
C PRO A 283 -2.61 7.27 -12.48
N VAL A 284 -2.07 7.97 -11.47
CA VAL A 284 -0.98 8.93 -11.64
C VAL A 284 0.27 8.42 -10.93
N GLY A 285 1.38 8.28 -11.66
CA GLY A 285 2.66 7.76 -11.18
C GLY A 285 3.83 8.30 -11.97
#